data_AF-A0AAJ6F2N3-F1
#
_entry.id   AF-A0AAJ6F2N3-F1
#
_cell.length_a   1.000
_cell.length_b   1.000
_cell.length_c   1.000
_cell.angle_alpha   90.00
_cell.angle_beta   90.00
_cell.angle_gamma   90.00
#
_symmetry.space_group_name_H-M   'P 1'
#
loop_
_entity.id
_entity.type
_entity.pdbx_description
1 polymer ?
#
loop_
_entity_poly.entity_id
_entity_poly.type
_entity_poly.pdbx_seq_one_letter_code
_entity_poly.pdbx_strand_id
1 'polypeptide(L)' 'MALSTSSNFARPDDAFRAIVEAHRGLTEAQSADFAAALVLVLANHIGDIDVLREAIALAKRRTLDAGQQQQQQQQ' A
#
# COMPACT_ATOMS: atom_id res chain seq x y z
N MET A 1 18.53 3.59 3.08
CA MET A 1 18.18 2.26 3.66
C MET A 1 17.56 1.41 2.55
N ALA A 2 17.54 0.08 2.61
CA ALA A 2 16.86 -0.73 1.57
C ALA A 2 15.36 -0.88 1.89
N LEU A 3 14.51 -0.96 0.86
CA LEU A 3 13.07 -1.23 1.02
C LEU A 3 12.83 -2.61 1.67
N SER A 4 12.11 -2.65 2.79
CA SER A 4 11.60 -3.92 3.35
C SER A 4 10.23 -4.24 2.76
N THR A 5 10.08 -5.43 2.17
CA THR A 5 8.80 -5.95 1.66
C THR A 5 8.17 -7.00 2.57
N SER A 6 8.86 -7.36 3.64
CA SER A 6 8.37 -8.24 4.70
C SER A 6 7.74 -7.41 5.81
N SER A 7 6.78 -7.99 6.54
CA SER A 7 6.20 -7.30 7.70
C SER A 7 7.27 -7.07 8.77
N ASN A 8 7.41 -5.82 9.22
CA ASN A 8 8.25 -5.46 10.37
C ASN A 8 7.46 -5.43 11.69
N PHE A 9 6.14 -5.73 11.65
CA PHE A 9 5.30 -5.75 12.84
C PHE A 9 5.44 -7.08 13.58
N ALA A 10 5.53 -7.04 14.91
CA ALA A 10 5.49 -8.23 15.75
C ALA A 10 4.17 -8.99 15.62
N ARG A 11 3.07 -8.29 15.29
CA ARG A 11 1.73 -8.84 15.07
C ARG A 11 1.16 -8.27 13.77
N PRO A 12 1.45 -8.89 12.62
CA PRO A 12 1.03 -8.39 11.31
C PRO A 12 -0.49 -8.25 11.17
N ASP A 13 -1.24 -9.16 11.79
CA ASP A 13 -2.72 -9.15 11.74
C ASP A 13 -3.32 -7.92 12.41
N ASP A 14 -2.75 -7.49 13.55
CA ASP A 14 -3.21 -6.29 14.27
C ASP A 14 -2.97 -5.03 13.43
N ALA A 15 -1.82 -4.94 12.75
CA ALA A 15 -1.51 -3.83 11.84
C ALA A 15 -2.44 -3.81 10.63
N PHE A 16 -2.71 -4.96 10.02
CA PHE A 16 -3.65 -5.07 8.91
C PHE A 16 -5.07 -4.67 9.35
N ARG A 17 -5.53 -5.17 10.50
CA ARG A 17 -6.84 -4.83 11.06
C ARG A 17 -6.98 -3.33 11.30
N ALA A 18 -5.97 -2.68 11.85
CA ALA A 18 -6.00 -1.23 12.08
C ALA A 18 -6.22 -0.44 10.77
N ILE A 19 -5.56 -0.84 9.68
CA ILE A 19 -5.73 -0.22 8.37
C ILE A 19 -7.15 -0.46 7.83
N VAL A 20 -7.63 -1.70 7.87
CA VAL A 20 -8.98 -2.05 7.39
C VAL A 20 -10.08 -1.32 8.15
N GLU A 21 -9.98 -1.29 9.48
CA GLU A 21 -10.95 -0.58 10.32
C GLU A 21 -10.95 0.92 10.05
N ALA A 22 -9.81 1.52 9.72
CA ALA A 22 -9.73 2.93 9.35
C ALA A 22 -10.49 3.28 8.05
N HIS A 23 -10.69 2.30 7.16
CA HIS A 23 -11.50 2.46 5.95
C HIS A 23 -13.01 2.26 6.19
N ARG A 24 -13.45 1.73 7.34
CA ARG A 24 -14.87 1.43 7.57
C ARG A 24 -15.71 2.70 7.61
N GLY A 25 -16.82 2.67 6.87
CA GLY A 25 -17.76 3.80 6.80
C GLY A 25 -17.33 4.93 5.86
N LEU A 26 -16.18 4.81 5.20
CA LEU A 26 -15.77 5.73 4.15
C LEU A 26 -16.41 5.34 2.81
N THR A 27 -16.82 6.35 2.04
CA THR A 27 -17.10 6.15 0.60
C THR A 27 -15.82 5.83 -0.15
N GLU A 28 -15.94 5.37 -1.40
CA GLU A 28 -14.77 5.06 -2.24
C GLU A 28 -13.85 6.28 -2.43
N ALA A 29 -14.41 7.46 -2.67
CA ALA A 29 -13.64 8.70 -2.80
C ALA A 29 -12.92 9.06 -1.49
N GLN A 30 -13.61 8.98 -0.35
CA GLN A 30 -13.01 9.25 0.96
C GLN A 30 -11.92 8.23 1.32
N SER A 31 -12.13 6.96 0.94
CA SER A 31 -11.17 5.88 1.11
C SER A 31 -9.89 6.14 0.31
N ALA A 32 -10.02 6.64 -0.93
CA ALA A 32 -8.88 7.04 -1.76
C ALA A 32 -8.13 8.25 -1.17
N ASP A 33 -8.85 9.27 -0.71
CA ASP A 33 -8.25 10.44 -0.06
C ASP A 33 -7.51 10.06 1.23
N PHE A 34 -8.12 9.19 2.05
CA PHE A 34 -7.49 8.65 3.26
C PHE A 34 -6.21 7.88 2.92
N ALA A 35 -6.25 7.00 1.92
CA ALA A 35 -5.08 6.22 1.50
C ALA A 35 -3.94 7.13 1.02
N ALA A 36 -4.24 8.17 0.24
CA ALA A 36 -3.24 9.13 -0.22
C ALA A 36 -2.60 9.90 0.96
N ALA A 37 -3.41 10.34 1.91
CA ALA A 37 -2.93 11.02 3.12
C ALA A 37 -2.04 10.08 3.98
N LEU A 38 -2.48 8.84 4.20
CA LEU A 38 -1.72 7.85 4.95
C LEU A 38 -0.37 7.53 4.30
N VAL A 39 -0.35 7.33 2.98
CA VAL A 39 0.89 7.10 2.22
C VAL A 39 1.85 8.27 2.38
N LEU A 40 1.38 9.51 2.31
CA LEU A 40 2.23 10.69 2.47
C LEU A 40 2.81 10.79 3.89
N VAL A 41 2.00 10.53 4.93
CA VAL A 41 2.47 10.52 6.33
C VAL A 41 3.56 9.47 6.52
N LEU A 42 3.35 8.26 6.00
CA LEU A 42 4.34 7.18 6.11
C LEU A 42 5.60 7.46 5.29
N ALA A 43 5.48 8.05 4.10
CA ALA A 43 6.62 8.47 3.28
C ALA A 43 7.48 9.52 4.02
N ASN A 44 6.83 10.50 4.66
CA ASN A 44 7.51 11.50 5.48
C ASN A 44 8.21 10.87 6.70
N HIS A 45 7.58 9.87 7.33
CA HIS A 45 8.19 9.14 8.44
C HIS A 45 9.43 8.33 8.01
N ILE A 46 9.42 7.75 6.81
CA ILE A 46 10.57 7.04 6.24
C ILE A 46 11.72 8.01 5.94
N GLY A 47 11.41 9.18 5.35
CA GLY A 47 12.38 10.25 5.14
C GLY A 47 13.50 9.98 4.11
N ASP A 48 13.43 8.85 3.41
CA ASP A 48 14.42 8.40 2.41
C ASP A 48 13.77 8.33 1.02
N ILE A 49 14.24 9.19 0.10
CA ILE A 49 13.67 9.32 -1.25
C ILE A 49 13.93 8.10 -2.12
N ASP A 50 15.04 7.39 -1.91
CA ASP A 50 15.38 6.23 -2.71
C ASP A 50 14.51 5.03 -2.31
N VAL A 51 14.26 4.85 -1.00
CA VAL A 51 13.28 3.88 -0.50
C VAL A 51 11.88 4.18 -1.06
N LEU A 52 11.47 5.44 -1.09
CA LEU A 52 10.17 5.84 -1.64
C LEU A 52 10.07 5.50 -3.14
N ARG A 53 11.13 5.77 -3.92
CA ARG A 53 11.18 5.45 -5.36
C ARG A 53 11.08 3.95 -5.60
N GLU A 54 11.82 3.15 -4.83
CA GLU A 54 11.75 1.69 -4.90
C GLU A 54 10.33 1.18 -4.58
N ALA A 55 9.70 1.72 -3.54
CA ALA A 55 8.34 1.37 -3.16
C ALA A 55 7.32 1.69 -4.27
N ILE A 56 7.43 2.88 -4.88
CA ILE A 56 6.57 3.29 -6.01
C ILE A 56 6.76 2.36 -7.21
N ALA A 57 8.01 2.03 -7.57
CA ALA A 57 8.29 1.12 -8.67
C ALA A 57 7.71 -0.28 -8.42
N LEU A 58 7.84 -0.79 -7.19
CA LEU A 58 7.27 -2.07 -6.80
C LEU A 58 5.73 -2.06 -6.82
N ALA A 59 5.10 -1.02 -6.29
CA ALA A 59 3.64 -0.88 -6.30
C ALA A 59 3.09 -0.87 -7.73
N LYS A 60 3.71 -0.10 -8.64
CA LYS A 60 3.33 -0.07 -10.06
C LYS A 60 3.38 -1.45 -10.71
N ARG A 61 4.46 -2.22 -10.48
CA ARG A 61 4.57 -3.59 -11.01
C ARG A 61 3.44 -4.49 -10.52
N ARG A 62 3.17 -4.50 -9.20
CA ARG A 62 2.11 -5.32 -8.61
C ARG A 62 0.72 -5.00 -9.16
N THR A 63 0.41 -3.72 -9.38
CA THR A 63 -0.87 -3.31 -9.95
C THR A 63 -1.02 -3.76 -11.42
N LEU A 64 0.07 -3.71 -12.19
CA LEU A 64 0.08 -4.21 -13.57
C LEU A 64 -0.11 -5.74 -13.61
N ASP A 65 0.62 -6.47 -12.78
CA ASP A 65 0.54 -7.94 -12.69
C ASP A 65 -0.88 -8.39 -12.30
N ALA A 66 -1.51 -7.71 -11.33
CA ALA A 66 -2.88 -7.98 -10.93
C ALA A 66 -3.89 -7.79 -12.08
N GLY A 67 -3.70 -6.75 -12.90
CA GLY A 67 -4.54 -6.50 -14.07
C GLY A 67 -4.37 -7.56 -15.17
N GLN A 68 -3.15 -8.08 -15.36
CA GLN A 68 -2.87 -9.15 -16.33
C GLN A 68 -3.47 -10.50 -15.90
N GLN A 69 -3.45 -10.81 -14.60
CA GLN A 69 -4.06 -12.03 -14.05
C GLN A 69 -5.59 -12.04 -14.20
N GLN A 70 -6.23 -10.89 -14.03
CA GLN A 70 -7.69 -10.76 -14.23
C GLN A 70 -8.12 -10.95 -15.68
N GLN A 71 -7.29 -10.56 -16.66
CA GLN A 71 -7.59 -10.76 -18.09
C GLN A 71 -7.39 -12.21 -18.56
N GLN A 72 -6.48 -12.96 -17.94
CA GLN A 72 -6.25 -14.38 -18.29
C GLN A 72 -7.32 -15.32 -17.72
N GLN A 73 -8.01 -14.96 -16.64
CA GLN A 73 -9.12 -15.76 -16.09
C GLN A 73 -10.47 -15.54 -16.80
N GLN A 74 -10.55 -14.56 -17.70
CA GLN A 74 -11.76 -14.24 -18.48
C GLN A 74 -11.71 -14.76 -19.93
N GLN A 75 -10.68 -15.52 -20.29
CA GLN A 75 -10.55 -16.24 -21.59
C GLN A 75 -10.47 -17.75 -21.34
#